data_AF-A0A8H7W231-F1
#
_entry.id   AF-A0A8H7W231-F1
#
_cell.length_a   1.000
_cell.length_b   1.000
_cell.length_c   1.000
_cell.angle_alpha   90.00
_cell.angle_beta   90.00
_cell.angle_gamma   90.00
#
_symmetry.space_group_name_H-M   'P 1'
#
loop_
_entity.id
_entity.type
_entity.pdbx_description
1 polymer ?
#
loop_
_entity_poly.entity_id
_entity_poly.type
_entity_poly.pdbx_seq_one_letter_code
_entity_poly.pdbx_strand_id
1 'polypeptide(L)'
;MMSRALPNGPSPDNPRDCGRRYYGQLFRFTRGHTVIEVAKGYGRFAGLPEWVSAGWFGVTTAFTRLPVFRNATLAEHWPPDKNSREGGYETKNRAGARPPGEPDSPCFPLLIFSHGLGGTRTTYSSVCGEFASYGFVVMCIEHWDGSGPRAYVNLPKEGILDNGKVDLSDKAKRKGYSKMDYVFPKNNARDILPGNKQGVDAELRSAQIHLRLAEIEEAYHVMTLLHNGEGAKIAKASLRCKDNGSKGG
;
A
#
# COMPACT_ATOMS: atom_id res chain seq x y z
N MET A 1 8.27 -19.31 -2.31
CA MET A 1 9.26 -19.57 -3.39
C MET A 1 9.81 -18.22 -3.87
N MET A 2 10.53 -17.46 -3.04
CA MET A 2 10.96 -16.09 -3.42
C MET A 2 11.89 -16.11 -4.63
N SER A 3 11.34 -15.86 -5.83
CA SER A 3 12.12 -15.50 -7.00
C SER A 3 12.60 -14.07 -6.79
N ARG A 4 13.92 -13.90 -6.76
CA ARG A 4 14.53 -12.58 -6.63
C ARG A 4 14.36 -11.89 -7.99
N ALA A 5 13.92 -10.63 -8.01
CA ALA A 5 14.12 -9.81 -9.20
C ALA A 5 15.62 -9.82 -9.50
N LEU A 6 16.01 -10.35 -10.65
CA LEU A 6 17.40 -10.33 -11.09
C LEU A 6 17.80 -8.86 -11.25
N PRO A 7 18.97 -8.44 -10.77
CA PRO A 7 19.41 -7.06 -10.93
C PRO A 7 19.70 -6.80 -12.41
N ASN A 8 18.71 -6.29 -13.15
CA ASN A 8 18.95 -5.69 -14.44
C ASN A 8 19.65 -4.35 -14.20
N GLY A 9 20.81 -4.16 -14.84
CA GLY A 9 21.49 -2.87 -14.90
C GLY A 9 20.60 -1.77 -15.50
N PRO A 10 20.95 -0.49 -15.31
CA PRO A 10 20.14 0.61 -15.81
C PRO A 10 19.94 0.51 -17.34
N SER A 11 18.68 0.57 -17.80
CA SER A 11 18.39 0.73 -19.23
C SER A 11 18.58 2.21 -19.62
N PRO A 12 19.30 2.50 -20.71
CA PRO A 12 19.69 3.87 -21.06
C PRO A 12 18.56 4.76 -21.60
N ASP A 13 17.36 4.22 -21.88
CA ASP A 13 16.34 4.92 -22.68
C ASP A 13 15.08 5.37 -21.91
N ASN A 14 15.10 5.45 -20.57
CA ASN A 14 13.93 5.89 -19.81
C ASN A 14 14.06 7.35 -19.32
N PRO A 15 13.38 8.33 -19.94
CA PRO A 15 13.43 9.74 -19.53
C PRO A 15 12.74 10.03 -18.17
N ARG A 16 12.38 9.00 -17.39
CA ARG A 16 11.75 9.11 -16.06
C ARG A 16 12.73 9.02 -14.88
N ASP A 17 14.04 9.11 -15.12
CA ASP A 17 15.02 9.09 -14.04
C ASP A 17 15.14 10.45 -13.34
N CYS A 18 14.07 10.83 -12.63
CA CYS A 18 14.13 11.89 -11.65
C CYS A 18 14.79 11.32 -10.37
N GLY A 19 16.10 11.09 -10.42
CA GLY A 19 17.00 10.96 -9.27
C GLY A 19 16.87 9.70 -8.40
N ARG A 20 16.58 8.51 -8.97
CA ARG A 20 16.55 7.28 -8.15
C ARG A 20 17.91 6.61 -8.09
N ARG A 21 18.59 6.72 -6.93
CA ARG A 21 19.74 5.87 -6.62
C ARG A 21 19.29 4.42 -6.46
N TYR A 22 19.63 3.58 -7.43
CA TYR A 22 19.52 2.12 -7.35
C TYR A 22 20.66 1.57 -6.48
N TYR A 23 20.37 1.37 -5.19
CA TYR A 23 21.15 0.48 -4.34
C TYR A 23 20.16 -0.47 -3.68
N GLY A 24 20.54 -1.75 -3.56
CA GLY A 24 19.76 -2.81 -2.90
C GLY A 24 19.48 -2.51 -1.43
N GLN A 25 18.60 -1.56 -1.16
CA GLN A 25 18.20 -1.15 0.18
C GLN A 25 16.97 -1.95 0.58
N LEU A 26 17.19 -2.90 1.50
CA LEU A 26 16.15 -3.38 2.42
C LEU A 26 15.39 -2.17 2.99
N PHE A 27 14.06 -2.21 2.95
CA PHE A 27 13.21 -1.13 3.45
C PHE A 27 13.50 -0.84 4.93
N ARG A 28 14.03 0.35 5.23
CA ARG A 28 14.25 0.81 6.60
C ARG A 28 13.03 1.63 7.05
N PHE A 29 12.40 1.22 8.15
CA PHE A 29 11.27 1.96 8.74
C PHE A 29 11.68 3.30 9.38
N THR A 30 12.98 3.64 9.39
CA THR A 30 13.48 4.81 10.14
C THR A 30 13.59 6.07 9.30
N ARG A 31 12.96 7.14 9.81
CA ARG A 31 13.09 8.57 9.44
C ARG A 31 12.13 9.12 8.38
N GLY A 32 10.97 8.51 8.17
CA GLY A 32 9.88 9.15 7.42
C GLY A 32 8.94 9.93 8.34
N HIS A 33 8.60 11.18 7.99
CA HIS A 33 7.47 11.93 8.58
C HIS A 33 6.20 11.06 8.67
N THR A 34 5.98 10.20 7.68
CA THR A 34 4.87 9.24 7.62
C THR A 34 4.87 8.20 8.74
N VAL A 35 6.03 7.69 9.16
CA VAL A 35 6.12 6.67 10.23
C VAL A 35 5.76 7.27 11.59
N ILE A 36 6.28 8.47 11.88
CA ILE A 36 5.96 9.21 13.10
C ILE A 36 4.47 9.50 13.15
N GLU A 37 3.87 9.92 12.03
CA GLU A 37 2.45 10.20 12.02
C GLU A 37 1.57 8.96 12.14
N VAL A 38 1.97 7.80 11.59
CA VAL A 38 1.25 6.54 11.82
C VAL A 38 1.34 6.14 13.29
N ALA A 39 2.51 6.32 13.94
CA ALA A 39 2.65 6.10 15.38
C ALA A 39 1.72 7.00 16.21
N LYS A 40 1.59 8.28 15.85
CA LYS A 40 0.59 9.18 16.48
C LYS A 40 -0.84 8.69 16.26
N GLY A 41 -1.16 8.17 15.07
CA GLY A 41 -2.45 7.53 14.78
C GLY A 41 -2.73 6.35 15.72
N TYR A 42 -1.76 5.46 15.91
CA TYR A 42 -1.84 4.38 16.90
C TYR A 42 -1.97 4.90 18.34
N GLY A 43 -1.36 6.04 18.66
CA GLY A 43 -1.54 6.69 19.96
C GLY A 43 -3.00 7.09 20.19
N ARG A 44 -3.61 7.77 19.21
CA ARG A 44 -5.04 8.13 19.24
C ARG A 44 -5.94 6.90 19.32
N PHE A 45 -5.66 5.88 18.52
CA PHE A 45 -6.40 4.61 18.53
C PHE A 45 -6.36 3.93 19.91
N ALA A 46 -5.19 3.93 20.57
CA ALA A 46 -5.00 3.35 21.90
C ALA A 46 -5.43 4.26 23.06
N GLY A 47 -5.86 5.51 22.81
CA GLY A 47 -6.15 6.49 23.85
C GLY A 47 -4.92 7.03 24.59
N LEU A 48 -3.73 6.92 23.98
CA LEU A 48 -2.46 7.37 24.55
C LEU A 48 -2.03 8.73 23.97
N PRO A 49 -1.28 9.56 24.72
CA PRO A 49 -0.69 10.79 24.19
C PRO A 49 0.20 10.51 22.98
N GLU A 50 0.09 11.36 21.94
CA GLU A 50 0.79 11.20 20.66
C GLU A 50 2.31 11.05 20.81
N TRP A 51 2.91 11.81 21.73
CA TRP A 51 4.35 11.80 21.95
C TRP A 51 4.84 10.49 22.61
N VAL A 52 4.01 9.88 23.46
CA VAL A 52 4.32 8.58 24.09
C VAL A 52 4.34 7.50 23.02
N SER A 53 3.30 7.44 22.18
CA SER A 53 3.23 6.48 21.08
C SER A 53 4.37 6.69 20.08
N ALA A 54 4.62 7.95 19.68
CA ALA A 54 5.71 8.27 18.77
C ALA A 54 7.09 7.86 19.34
N GLY A 55 7.32 8.08 20.64
CA GLY A 55 8.54 7.63 21.32
C GLY A 55 8.66 6.11 21.34
N TRP A 56 7.59 5.42 21.74
CA TRP A 56 7.55 3.95 21.80
C TRP A 56 7.80 3.29 20.44
N PHE A 57 7.06 3.69 19.41
CA PHE A 57 7.28 3.19 18.04
C PHE A 57 8.65 3.61 17.51
N GLY A 58 9.12 4.82 17.86
CA GLY A 58 10.45 5.30 17.51
C GLY A 58 11.56 4.40 18.04
N VAL A 59 11.43 3.87 19.25
CA VAL A 59 12.41 2.95 19.85
C VAL A 59 12.25 1.53 19.32
N THR A 60 11.01 1.03 19.27
CA THR A 60 10.73 -0.40 18.99
C THR A 60 10.76 -0.74 17.51
N THR A 61 10.35 0.17 16.63
CA THR A 61 10.26 -0.09 15.18
C THR A 61 11.44 0.48 14.39
N ALA A 62 12.36 1.20 15.04
CA ALA A 62 13.41 1.92 14.33
C ALA A 62 14.33 1.01 13.50
N PHE A 63 14.50 -0.23 13.95
CA PHE A 63 15.38 -1.21 13.35
C PHE A 63 14.63 -2.28 12.55
N THR A 64 13.30 -2.26 12.58
CA THR A 64 12.48 -3.20 11.82
C THR A 64 12.65 -2.92 10.34
N ARG A 65 13.01 -3.97 9.59
CA ARG A 65 13.11 -3.94 8.13
C ARG A 65 12.20 -5.00 7.56
N LEU A 66 11.51 -4.65 6.49
CA LEU A 66 10.75 -5.63 5.73
C LEU A 66 11.71 -6.33 4.75
N PRO A 67 11.70 -7.68 4.68
CA PRO A 67 12.56 -8.43 3.78
C PRO A 67 12.04 -8.38 2.34
N VAL A 68 11.97 -7.19 1.77
CA VAL A 68 11.46 -6.93 0.41
C VAL A 68 12.36 -5.92 -0.30
N PHE A 69 12.59 -6.15 -1.59
CA PHE A 69 13.29 -5.19 -2.44
C PHE A 69 12.37 -4.04 -2.81
N ARG A 70 12.82 -2.82 -2.54
CA ARG A 70 12.02 -1.62 -2.82
C ARG A 70 12.22 -1.21 -4.28
N ASN A 71 11.14 -0.98 -5.01
CA ASN A 71 11.15 -0.57 -6.43
C ASN A 71 11.97 -1.52 -7.33
N ALA A 72 12.03 -2.81 -6.99
CA ALA A 72 12.54 -3.81 -7.92
C ALA A 72 11.63 -3.87 -9.15
N THR A 73 12.21 -4.22 -10.30
CA THR A 73 11.43 -4.50 -11.51
C THR A 73 10.53 -5.71 -11.27
N LEU A 74 9.39 -5.75 -11.97
CA LEU A 74 8.56 -6.94 -11.99
C LEU A 74 9.35 -8.11 -12.61
N ALA A 75 9.05 -9.32 -12.19
CA ALA A 75 9.68 -10.51 -12.77
C ALA A 75 9.14 -10.72 -14.18
N GLU A 76 10.05 -10.86 -15.16
CA GLU A 76 9.70 -11.14 -16.57
C GLU A 76 9.97 -12.60 -16.93
N HIS A 77 10.50 -13.38 -16.00
CA HIS A 77 10.91 -14.77 -16.20
C HIS A 77 10.00 -15.77 -15.49
N TRP A 78 9.95 -16.98 -16.04
CA TRP A 78 9.25 -18.11 -15.44
C TRP A 78 10.02 -18.68 -14.23
N PRO A 79 9.34 -19.20 -13.20
CA PRO A 79 10.01 -19.83 -12.09
C PRO A 79 10.79 -21.08 -12.55
N PRO A 80 11.95 -21.37 -11.95
CA PRO A 80 12.70 -22.59 -12.24
C PRO A 80 11.92 -23.83 -11.78
N ASP A 81 12.13 -24.96 -12.48
CA ASP A 81 11.40 -26.22 -12.26
C ASP A 81 11.58 -26.79 -10.84
N LYS A 82 12.70 -26.48 -10.19
CA LYS A 82 13.03 -26.95 -8.85
C LYS A 82 12.85 -25.84 -7.83
N ASN A 83 12.32 -26.18 -6.66
CA ASN A 83 12.30 -25.28 -5.52
C ASN A 83 13.70 -25.21 -4.86
N SER A 84 13.91 -24.23 -3.99
CA SER A 84 15.21 -24.08 -3.32
C SER A 84 15.55 -25.17 -2.30
N ARG A 85 14.60 -26.02 -1.91
CA ARG A 85 14.85 -27.18 -1.03
C ARG A 85 15.47 -28.32 -1.82
N GLU A 86 15.08 -28.49 -3.08
CA GLU A 86 15.55 -29.54 -3.98
C GLU A 86 16.75 -29.10 -4.84
N GLY A 87 16.76 -27.85 -5.31
CA GLY A 87 17.77 -27.31 -6.23
C GLY A 87 18.83 -26.42 -5.56
N GLY A 88 18.83 -26.31 -4.23
CA GLY A 88 19.73 -25.43 -3.49
C GLY A 88 19.43 -23.93 -3.67
N TYR A 89 20.24 -23.07 -3.03
CA TYR A 89 20.02 -21.62 -3.00
C TYR A 89 20.22 -20.93 -4.37
N GLU A 90 21.16 -21.43 -5.16
CA GLU A 90 21.47 -20.98 -6.53
C GLU A 90 20.25 -20.92 -7.45
N THR A 91 19.30 -21.85 -7.25
CA THR A 91 18.08 -21.93 -8.06
C THR A 91 17.22 -20.67 -7.96
N LYS A 92 17.28 -19.91 -6.84
CA LYS A 92 16.51 -18.67 -6.67
C LYS A 92 16.93 -17.53 -7.61
N ASN A 93 18.11 -17.61 -8.20
CA ASN A 93 18.66 -16.60 -9.11
C ASN A 93 18.68 -17.09 -10.58
N ARG A 94 17.93 -18.14 -10.90
CA ARG A 94 17.84 -18.66 -12.28
C ARG A 94 16.42 -18.47 -12.81
N ALA A 95 16.35 -17.97 -14.05
CA ALA A 95 15.13 -18.02 -14.82
C ALA A 95 14.84 -19.48 -15.22
N GLY A 96 13.60 -19.91 -15.04
CA GLY A 96 13.10 -21.18 -15.57
C GLY A 96 12.85 -21.09 -17.07
N ALA A 97 12.71 -22.27 -17.68
CA ALA A 97 12.27 -22.35 -19.07
C ALA A 97 10.79 -21.94 -19.15
N ARG A 98 10.41 -21.31 -20.27
CA ARG A 98 9.02 -21.05 -20.60
C ARG A 98 8.28 -22.38 -20.76
N PRO A 99 7.15 -22.61 -20.08
CA PRO A 99 6.33 -23.79 -20.30
C PRO A 99 5.80 -23.82 -21.76
N PRO A 100 5.70 -25.01 -22.39
CA PRO A 100 5.16 -25.11 -23.75
C PRO A 100 3.73 -24.56 -23.83
N GLY A 101 3.48 -23.62 -24.74
CA GLY A 101 2.14 -23.05 -24.98
C GLY A 101 1.80 -21.78 -24.20
N GLU A 102 2.63 -21.37 -23.24
CA GLU A 102 2.45 -20.11 -22.49
C GLU A 102 2.97 -18.89 -23.27
N PRO A 103 2.61 -17.64 -22.94
CA PRO A 103 3.17 -16.44 -23.58
C PRO A 103 4.67 -16.20 -23.24
N ASP A 104 5.30 -15.27 -23.95
CA ASP A 104 6.73 -14.93 -23.76
C ASP A 104 7.04 -14.40 -22.35
N SER A 105 6.08 -13.71 -21.73
CA SER A 105 6.20 -13.18 -20.37
C SER A 105 5.08 -13.76 -19.47
N PRO A 106 5.38 -14.05 -18.19
CA PRO A 106 4.40 -14.61 -17.27
C PRO A 106 3.33 -13.57 -16.90
N CYS A 107 2.08 -14.03 -16.80
CA CYS A 107 0.99 -13.26 -16.20
C CYS A 107 0.75 -13.74 -14.77
N PHE A 108 0.87 -12.85 -13.79
CA PHE A 108 0.74 -13.20 -12.38
C PHE A 108 -0.70 -13.03 -11.90
N PRO A 109 -1.23 -13.96 -11.07
CA PRO A 109 -2.50 -13.77 -10.40
C PRO A 109 -2.46 -12.56 -9.46
N LEU A 110 -3.55 -11.76 -9.47
CA LEU A 110 -3.74 -10.61 -8.59
C LEU A 110 -4.43 -11.04 -7.30
N LEU A 111 -3.86 -10.66 -6.15
CA LEU A 111 -4.48 -10.78 -4.83
C LEU A 111 -4.67 -9.37 -4.25
N ILE A 112 -5.92 -8.98 -3.98
CA ILE A 112 -6.24 -7.74 -3.29
C ILE A 112 -6.41 -8.04 -1.79
N PHE A 113 -5.65 -7.34 -0.95
CA PHE A 113 -5.63 -7.54 0.48
C PHE A 113 -6.23 -6.33 1.21
N SER A 114 -7.22 -6.60 2.07
CA SER A 114 -7.97 -5.64 2.88
C SER A 114 -7.66 -5.87 4.37
N HIS A 115 -7.19 -4.85 5.08
CA HIS A 115 -6.69 -5.01 6.46
C HIS A 115 -7.78 -5.10 7.54
N GLY A 116 -7.48 -5.60 8.73
CA GLY A 116 -8.43 -5.51 9.85
C GLY A 116 -8.67 -4.08 10.35
N LEU A 117 -9.59 -3.93 11.29
CA LEU A 117 -9.75 -2.71 12.08
C LEU A 117 -8.46 -2.40 12.86
N GLY A 118 -8.02 -1.14 12.87
CA GLY A 118 -6.72 -0.73 13.42
C GLY A 118 -5.51 -1.19 12.60
N GLY A 119 -5.73 -1.86 11.47
CA GLY A 119 -4.70 -2.25 10.52
C GLY A 119 -4.30 -1.12 9.57
N THR A 120 -3.20 -1.34 8.85
CA THR A 120 -2.69 -0.49 7.77
C THR A 120 -2.22 -1.39 6.63
N ARG A 121 -1.92 -0.81 5.46
CA ARG A 121 -1.37 -1.52 4.29
C ARG A 121 -0.05 -2.25 4.57
N THR A 122 0.66 -1.90 5.64
CA THR A 122 1.93 -2.53 6.02
C THR A 122 1.80 -3.54 7.16
N THR A 123 0.65 -3.64 7.83
CA THR A 123 0.48 -4.49 9.02
C THR A 123 0.65 -5.98 8.69
N TYR A 124 0.29 -6.40 7.47
CA TYR A 124 0.30 -7.81 7.04
C TYR A 124 1.42 -8.14 6.06
N SER A 125 2.52 -7.38 6.08
CA SER A 125 3.63 -7.51 5.12
C SER A 125 4.26 -8.90 5.08
N SER A 126 4.27 -9.64 6.20
CA SER A 126 4.81 -11.01 6.22
C SER A 126 3.96 -11.97 5.38
N VAL A 127 2.64 -11.98 5.61
CA VAL A 127 1.68 -12.80 4.85
C VAL A 127 1.65 -12.37 3.38
N CYS A 128 1.61 -11.06 3.12
CA CYS A 128 1.61 -10.54 1.75
C CYS A 128 2.93 -10.87 1.02
N GLY A 129 4.06 -10.83 1.72
CA GLY A 129 5.36 -11.21 1.19
C GLY A 129 5.46 -12.70 0.86
N GLU A 130 4.80 -13.56 1.64
CA GLU A 130 4.70 -14.99 1.34
C GLU A 130 3.91 -15.24 0.06
N PHE A 131 2.72 -14.65 -0.09
CA PHE A 131 1.94 -14.74 -1.33
C PHE A 131 2.70 -14.21 -2.55
N ALA A 132 3.38 -13.06 -2.41
CA ALA A 132 4.24 -12.55 -3.47
C ALA A 132 5.37 -13.54 -3.83
N SER A 133 5.90 -14.25 -2.84
CA SER A 133 6.87 -15.32 -3.06
C SER A 133 6.29 -16.56 -3.74
N TYR A 134 4.97 -16.70 -3.88
CA TYR A 134 4.35 -17.77 -4.65
C TYR A 134 3.96 -17.32 -6.06
N GLY A 135 4.36 -16.11 -6.48
CA GLY A 135 4.07 -15.59 -7.81
C GLY A 135 2.78 -14.78 -7.88
N PHE A 136 2.25 -14.28 -6.75
CA PHE A 136 1.13 -13.35 -6.78
C PHE A 136 1.61 -11.90 -6.87
N VAL A 137 0.85 -11.08 -7.60
CA VAL A 137 0.88 -9.63 -7.40
C VAL A 137 -0.06 -9.31 -6.26
N VAL A 138 0.47 -8.84 -5.13
CA VAL A 138 -0.33 -8.53 -3.93
C VAL A 138 -0.54 -7.02 -3.81
N MET A 139 -1.80 -6.59 -3.86
CA MET A 139 -2.22 -5.20 -3.67
C MET A 139 -2.79 -5.00 -2.26
N CYS A 140 -2.01 -4.38 -1.37
CA CYS A 140 -2.48 -4.04 -0.02
C CYS A 140 -3.06 -2.62 -0.01
N ILE A 141 -4.38 -2.51 0.18
CA ILE A 141 -5.11 -1.24 0.20
C ILE A 141 -5.00 -0.61 1.60
N GLU A 142 -4.82 0.71 1.65
CA GLU A 142 -5.01 1.51 2.87
C GLU A 142 -6.40 2.14 2.78
N HIS A 143 -7.30 1.78 3.68
CA HIS A 143 -8.69 2.25 3.62
C HIS A 143 -8.85 3.64 4.26
N TRP A 144 -9.65 4.49 3.63
CA TRP A 144 -10.01 5.84 4.08
C TRP A 144 -11.32 5.88 4.90
N ASP A 145 -11.91 4.72 5.16
CA ASP A 145 -13.16 4.55 5.92
C ASP A 145 -13.08 4.88 7.43
N GLY A 146 -11.91 5.30 7.93
CA GLY A 146 -11.67 5.54 9.36
C GLY A 146 -11.55 4.27 10.19
N SER A 147 -11.34 3.10 9.55
CA SER A 147 -11.04 1.85 10.24
C SER A 147 -9.56 1.72 10.61
N GLY A 148 -8.67 2.39 9.87
CA GLY A 148 -7.23 2.43 10.14
C GLY A 148 -6.84 3.45 11.21
N PRO A 149 -5.63 3.33 11.80
CA PRO A 149 -5.12 4.28 12.78
C PRO A 149 -4.87 5.66 12.16
N ARG A 150 -4.44 5.69 10.88
CA ARG A 150 -4.26 6.92 10.10
C ARG A 150 -4.06 6.62 8.59
N ALA A 151 -4.90 7.22 7.75
CA ALA A 151 -4.79 7.18 6.29
C ALA A 151 -4.52 8.56 5.67
N TYR A 152 -3.98 8.59 4.44
CA TYR A 152 -3.59 9.80 3.68
C TYR A 152 -4.01 9.75 2.22
N VAL A 153 -4.57 10.86 1.73
CA VAL A 153 -5.01 11.07 0.34
C VAL A 153 -4.51 12.45 -0.03
N ASN A 154 -3.84 12.51 -1.17
CA ASN A 154 -3.37 13.76 -1.73
C ASN A 154 -4.55 14.54 -2.29
N LEU A 155 -4.48 15.86 -2.20
CA LEU A 155 -5.53 16.74 -2.70
C LEU A 155 -5.04 17.46 -3.96
N PRO A 156 -5.92 17.72 -4.93
CA PRO A 156 -5.58 18.58 -6.05
C PRO A 156 -5.27 19.99 -5.53
N LYS A 157 -4.24 20.65 -6.10
CA LYS A 157 -3.82 22.00 -5.67
C LYS A 157 -4.95 23.03 -5.80
N GLU A 158 -5.81 22.88 -6.79
CA GLU A 158 -6.91 23.82 -7.09
C GLU A 158 -8.25 23.41 -6.45
N GLY A 159 -8.31 22.27 -5.75
CA GLY A 159 -9.55 21.79 -5.13
C GLY A 159 -10.65 21.35 -6.11
N ILE A 160 -10.32 21.23 -7.41
CA ILE A 160 -11.23 20.79 -8.47
C ILE A 160 -11.00 19.29 -8.69
N LEU A 161 -12.00 18.47 -8.36
CA LEU A 161 -12.15 17.11 -8.89
C LEU A 161 -13.12 17.17 -10.08
N ASP A 162 -13.09 16.17 -10.97
CA ASP A 162 -14.00 16.13 -12.14
C ASP A 162 -15.49 16.14 -11.74
N ASN A 163 -15.82 15.74 -10.50
CA ASN A 163 -17.19 15.69 -9.98
C ASN A 163 -17.60 16.87 -9.07
N GLY A 164 -16.84 17.97 -9.07
CA GLY A 164 -17.20 19.20 -8.35
C GLY A 164 -16.14 19.69 -7.35
N LYS A 165 -16.46 20.78 -6.64
CA LYS A 165 -15.62 21.33 -5.56
C LYS A 165 -15.74 20.43 -4.34
N VAL A 166 -14.61 19.93 -3.84
CA VAL A 166 -14.57 19.25 -2.54
C VAL A 166 -14.50 20.31 -1.44
N ASP A 167 -15.35 20.19 -0.42
CA ASP A 167 -15.24 20.98 0.82
C ASP A 167 -14.01 20.56 1.61
N LEU A 168 -12.86 21.09 1.19
CA LEU A 168 -11.58 20.88 1.86
C LEU A 168 -11.39 21.95 2.92
N SER A 169 -11.10 21.52 4.16
CA SER A 169 -10.66 22.46 5.20
C SER A 169 -9.45 23.28 4.72
N ASP A 170 -9.37 24.54 5.14
CA ASP A 170 -8.26 25.43 4.77
C ASP A 170 -6.88 24.90 5.20
N LYS A 171 -6.87 24.02 6.21
CA LYS A 171 -5.65 23.32 6.65
C LYS A 171 -5.24 22.22 5.67
N ALA A 172 -6.20 21.49 5.11
CA ALA A 172 -5.95 20.44 4.13
C ALA A 172 -5.50 21.03 2.78
N LYS A 173 -6.13 22.14 2.33
CA LYS A 173 -5.70 22.90 1.14
C LYS A 173 -4.24 23.34 1.23
N ARG A 174 -3.85 23.96 2.36
CA ARG A 174 -2.46 24.40 2.60
C ARG A 174 -1.45 23.25 2.62
N LYS A 175 -1.84 22.07 3.12
CA LYS A 175 -0.95 20.91 3.22
C LYS A 175 -0.87 20.09 1.93
N GLY A 176 -1.85 20.21 1.03
CA GLY A 176 -1.94 19.41 -0.20
C GLY A 176 -2.31 17.94 0.03
N TYR A 177 -2.74 17.59 1.24
CA TYR A 177 -3.23 16.27 1.59
C TYR A 177 -4.28 16.37 2.70
N SER A 178 -5.22 15.43 2.70
CA SER A 178 -6.10 15.20 3.84
C SER A 178 -5.61 13.98 4.62
N LYS A 179 -6.03 13.88 5.88
CA LYS A 179 -5.76 12.71 6.72
C LYS A 179 -7.06 12.25 7.38
N MET A 180 -7.21 10.95 7.52
CA MET A 180 -8.31 10.32 8.25
C MET A 180 -7.72 9.52 9.41
N ASP A 181 -8.16 9.83 10.63
CA ASP A 181 -7.80 9.07 11.84
C ASP A 181 -8.91 8.04 12.12
N TYR A 182 -8.65 7.09 13.02
CA TYR A 182 -9.65 6.12 13.44
C TYR A 182 -10.93 6.79 13.96
N VAL A 183 -12.09 6.37 13.46
CA VAL A 183 -13.40 6.89 13.87
C VAL A 183 -14.01 6.00 14.94
N PHE A 184 -14.23 6.60 16.11
CA PHE A 184 -14.95 5.97 17.21
C PHE A 184 -16.46 6.28 17.10
N PRO A 185 -17.35 5.32 17.37
CA PRO A 185 -18.78 5.58 17.47
C PRO A 185 -19.11 6.64 18.53
N LYS A 186 -20.00 7.59 18.21
CA LYS A 186 -20.26 8.81 19.01
C LYS A 186 -20.72 8.53 20.44
N ASN A 187 -21.39 7.41 20.69
CA ASN A 187 -21.91 7.02 22.01
C ASN A 187 -21.36 5.67 22.49
N ASN A 188 -20.47 5.05 21.72
CA ASN A 188 -20.00 3.69 21.97
C ASN A 188 -18.55 3.52 21.47
N ALA A 189 -17.63 4.30 22.03
CA ALA A 189 -16.21 4.24 21.64
C ALA A 189 -15.54 2.86 21.87
N ARG A 190 -16.22 1.96 22.59
CA ARG A 190 -15.78 0.60 22.93
C ARG A 190 -16.63 -0.47 22.24
N ASP A 191 -17.26 -0.14 21.12
CA ASP A 191 -18.15 -1.03 20.35
C ASP A 191 -17.54 -2.40 20.04
N ILE A 192 -16.24 -2.47 19.85
CA ILE A 192 -15.48 -3.70 19.55
C ILE A 192 -14.91 -4.43 20.77
N LEU A 193 -15.06 -3.91 21.99
CA LEU A 193 -14.51 -4.57 23.17
C LEU A 193 -15.37 -5.78 23.57
N PRO A 194 -14.75 -6.93 23.90
CA PRO A 194 -15.45 -8.07 24.46
C PRO A 194 -16.23 -7.65 25.72
N GLY A 195 -17.52 -8.02 25.80
CA GLY A 195 -18.37 -7.74 26.96
C GLY A 195 -19.06 -6.36 26.95
N ASN A 196 -18.98 -5.60 25.85
CA ASN A 196 -19.74 -4.37 25.72
C ASN A 196 -21.25 -4.65 25.58
N LYS A 197 -22.05 -4.09 26.50
CA LYS A 197 -23.51 -4.28 26.56
C LYS A 197 -24.27 -3.61 25.41
N GLN A 198 -23.69 -2.57 24.80
CA GLN A 198 -24.31 -1.84 23.69
C GLN A 198 -24.10 -2.53 22.33
N GLY A 199 -23.26 -3.57 22.28
CA GLY A 199 -22.93 -4.26 21.03
C GLY A 199 -22.09 -3.42 20.07
N VAL A 200 -21.96 -3.91 18.85
CA VAL A 200 -21.23 -3.25 17.76
C VAL A 200 -22.12 -2.21 17.10
N ASP A 201 -21.58 -1.05 16.74
CA ASP A 201 -22.30 -0.03 15.98
C ASP A 201 -22.48 -0.47 14.52
N ALA A 202 -23.62 -1.12 14.24
CA ALA A 202 -23.89 -1.70 12.92
C ALA A 202 -23.95 -0.67 11.80
N GLU A 203 -24.42 0.55 12.08
CA GLU A 203 -24.53 1.62 11.08
C GLU A 203 -23.14 2.10 10.64
N LEU A 204 -22.27 2.44 11.60
CA LEU A 204 -20.89 2.84 11.30
C LEU A 204 -20.14 1.71 10.59
N ARG A 205 -20.24 0.46 11.09
CA ARG A 205 -19.49 -0.66 10.51
C ARG A 205 -20.00 -1.03 9.12
N SER A 206 -21.31 -0.93 8.87
CA SER A 206 -21.87 -1.14 7.53
C SER A 206 -21.42 -0.05 6.55
N ALA A 207 -21.44 1.23 6.96
CA ALA A 207 -20.94 2.32 6.14
C ALA A 207 -19.44 2.16 5.81
N GLN A 208 -18.64 1.72 6.78
CA GLN A 208 -17.24 1.39 6.56
C GLN A 208 -17.08 0.28 5.52
N ILE A 209 -17.81 -0.83 5.66
CA ILE A 209 -17.77 -1.94 4.69
C ILE A 209 -18.11 -1.46 3.27
N HIS A 210 -19.14 -0.63 3.10
CA HIS A 210 -19.50 -0.08 1.79
C HIS A 210 -18.37 0.75 1.18
N LEU A 211 -17.72 1.62 1.97
CA LEU A 211 -16.55 2.38 1.49
C LEU A 211 -15.40 1.45 1.08
N ARG A 212 -15.14 0.39 1.85
CA ARG A 212 -14.08 -0.56 1.53
C ARG A 212 -14.36 -1.34 0.25
N LEU A 213 -15.61 -1.69 -0.01
CA LEU A 213 -16.02 -2.34 -1.26
C LEU A 213 -15.77 -1.41 -2.44
N ALA A 214 -16.20 -0.14 -2.34
CA ALA A 214 -15.93 0.86 -3.38
C ALA A 214 -14.42 1.05 -3.62
N GLU A 215 -13.61 1.12 -2.56
CA GLU A 215 -12.14 1.22 -2.69
C GLU A 215 -11.52 -0.02 -3.35
N ILE A 216 -12.05 -1.21 -3.10
CA ILE A 216 -11.59 -2.46 -3.73
C ILE A 216 -11.97 -2.48 -5.22
N GLU A 217 -13.19 -2.05 -5.56
CA GLU A 217 -13.65 -1.94 -6.95
C GLU A 217 -12.79 -0.97 -7.75
N GLU A 218 -12.51 0.21 -7.21
CA GLU A 218 -11.64 1.20 -7.84
C GLU A 218 -10.20 0.69 -7.98
N ALA A 219 -9.67 0.03 -6.94
CA ALA A 219 -8.34 -0.55 -7.00
C ALA A 219 -8.23 -1.66 -8.07
N TYR A 220 -9.27 -2.49 -8.19
CA TYR A 220 -9.37 -3.50 -9.24
C TYR A 220 -9.48 -2.87 -10.63
N HIS A 221 -10.29 -1.81 -10.79
CA HIS A 221 -10.40 -1.06 -12.04
C HIS A 221 -9.04 -0.49 -12.49
N VAL A 222 -8.31 0.15 -11.57
CA VAL A 222 -6.96 0.66 -11.84
C VAL A 222 -6.00 -0.46 -12.25
N MET A 223 -6.08 -1.64 -11.61
CA MET A 223 -5.24 -2.78 -12.00
C MET A 223 -5.57 -3.33 -13.38
N THR A 224 -6.85 -3.37 -13.75
CA THR A 224 -7.29 -3.74 -15.10
C THR A 224 -6.75 -2.76 -16.15
N LEU A 225 -6.84 -1.45 -15.88
CA LEU A 225 -6.25 -0.43 -16.76
C LEU A 225 -4.73 -0.58 -16.89
N LEU A 226 -4.02 -0.88 -15.79
CA LEU A 226 -2.57 -1.15 -15.84
C LEU A 226 -2.26 -2.39 -16.68
N HIS A 227 -3.03 -3.46 -16.49
CA HIS A 227 -2.88 -4.71 -17.25
C HIS A 227 -3.10 -4.50 -18.75
N ASN A 228 -4.06 -3.65 -19.12
CA ASN A 228 -4.35 -3.29 -20.51
C ASN A 228 -3.34 -2.31 -21.14
N GLY A 229 -2.27 -1.94 -20.43
CA GLY A 229 -1.24 -1.02 -20.94
C GLY A 229 -1.57 0.46 -20.80
N GLU A 230 -2.64 0.82 -20.08
CA GLU A 230 -3.10 2.22 -19.92
C GLU A 230 -2.39 2.97 -18.79
N GLY A 231 -1.22 2.49 -18.34
CA GLY A 231 -0.48 3.07 -17.21
C GLY A 231 -0.08 4.54 -17.39
N ALA A 232 0.07 5.02 -18.64
CA ALA A 232 0.32 6.44 -18.91
C ALA A 232 -0.88 7.33 -18.54
N LYS A 233 -2.11 6.85 -18.71
CA LYS A 233 -3.33 7.58 -18.32
C LYS A 233 -3.43 7.68 -16.80
N ILE A 234 -3.21 6.56 -16.10
CA ILE A 234 -3.19 6.51 -14.63
C ILE A 234 -2.11 7.42 -14.05
N ALA A 235 -0.91 7.42 -14.64
CA ALA A 235 0.18 8.28 -14.20
C ALA A 235 -0.18 9.77 -14.30
N LYS A 236 -0.89 10.18 -15.37
CA LYS A 236 -1.39 11.56 -15.53
C LYS A 236 -2.48 11.91 -14.51
N ALA A 237 -3.38 10.98 -14.18
CA ALA A 237 -4.40 11.15 -13.15
C ALA A 237 -3.83 11.09 -11.71
N SER A 238 -2.58 10.64 -11.52
CA SER A 238 -2.03 10.48 -10.18
C SER A 238 -1.77 11.82 -9.49
N LEU A 239 -2.45 12.05 -8.36
CA LEU A 239 -2.20 13.18 -7.46
C LEU A 239 -0.88 13.08 -6.68
N ARG A 240 -0.02 12.09 -6.96
CA ARG A 240 1.32 12.00 -6.36
C ARG A 240 2.34 12.86 -7.09
N CYS A 241 2.18 13.05 -8.39
CA CYS A 241 2.99 13.99 -9.17
C CYS A 241 2.42 15.40 -8.97
N LYS A 242 3.28 16.39 -8.72
CA LYS A 242 2.87 17.77 -8.45
C LYS A 242 2.62 18.56 -9.74
N ASP A 243 2.21 17.90 -10.80
CA ASP A 243 1.99 18.51 -12.11
C ASP A 243 0.61 19.18 -12.15
N ASN A 244 0.50 20.31 -12.84
CA ASN A 244 -0.69 21.17 -12.81
C ASN A 244 -1.93 20.57 -13.50
N GLY A 245 -1.83 19.36 -14.06
CA GLY A 245 -2.93 18.67 -14.77
C GLY A 245 -3.47 17.42 -14.08
N SER A 246 -3.00 17.08 -12.87
CA SER A 246 -3.43 15.87 -12.17
C SER A 246 -4.85 16.03 -11.63
N LYS A 247 -5.81 15.36 -12.29
CA LYS A 247 -7.18 15.20 -11.80
C LYS A 247 -7.23 14.00 -10.89
N GLY A 248 -7.66 14.17 -9.65
CA GLY A 248 -7.86 13.03 -8.75
C GLY A 248 -8.85 12.06 -9.38
N GLY A 249 -8.42 10.80 -9.53
CA GLY A 249 -9.33 9.67 -9.75
C GLY A 249 -10.10 9.38 -8.48
#